data_AF-A0A1Q7WGT9-F1
#
_entry.id   AF-A0A1Q7WGT9-F1
#
_cell.length_a   1.000
_cell.length_b   1.000
_cell.length_c   1.000
_cell.angle_alpha   90.00
_cell.angle_beta   90.00
_cell.angle_gamma   90.00
#
_symmetry.space_group_name_H-M   'P 1'
#
loop_
_entity.id
_entity.type
_entity.pdbx_description
1 polymer ?
#
loop_
_entity_poly.entity_id
_entity_poly.type
_entity_poly.pdbx_seq_one_letter_code
_entity_poly.pdbx_strand_id
1 'polypeptide(L)'
;MRWWAVVIPEPGDRVALVAAVEPPVVFGLGVVLRDGRIRYTRRLFDEPLPGDGLDAGPLTEETFQGLAAKAGPAAAVRTWLVGVDLPIEADTRAEAVRRYWSYLRDLGPAELPAYVAPIGDELAMQAYLLGMEAPLDPEED
;
A
#
# COMPACT_ATOMS: atom_id res chain seq x y z
N MET A 1 -11.55 14.08 -34.57
CA MET A 1 -11.18 13.16 -33.47
C MET A 1 -9.70 12.87 -33.57
N ARG A 2 -8.89 13.35 -32.62
CA ARG A 2 -7.47 12.98 -32.52
C ARG A 2 -7.38 11.72 -31.68
N TRP A 3 -6.95 10.63 -32.30
CA TRP A 3 -6.60 9.40 -31.62
C TRP A 3 -5.14 9.53 -31.20
N TRP A 4 -4.88 9.52 -29.89
CA TRP A 4 -3.52 9.36 -29.37
C TRP A 4 -3.26 7.86 -29.29
N ALA A 5 -2.21 7.38 -29.96
CA ALA A 5 -1.76 6.02 -29.75
C ALA A 5 -1.16 5.95 -28.33
N VAL A 6 -1.93 5.48 -27.36
CA VAL A 6 -1.38 5.07 -26.07
C VAL A 6 -0.54 3.84 -26.36
N VAL A 7 0.78 3.96 -26.24
CA VAL A 7 1.69 2.81 -26.32
C VAL A 7 1.38 1.94 -25.11
N ILE A 8 0.82 0.76 -25.35
CA ILE A 8 0.55 -0.22 -24.29
C ILE A 8 1.86 -0.98 -24.06
N PRO A 9 2.40 -1.00 -22.83
CA PRO A 9 3.64 -1.71 -22.55
C PRO A 9 3.45 -3.22 -22.70
N GLU A 10 4.45 -3.89 -23.23
CA GLU A 10 4.45 -5.32 -23.53
C GLU A 10 5.03 -6.13 -22.37
N PRO A 11 4.74 -7.44 -22.26
CA PRO A 11 5.37 -8.31 -21.27
C PRO A 11 6.90 -8.23 -21.31
N GLY A 12 7.51 -7.93 -20.16
CA GLY A 12 8.95 -7.71 -20.02
C GLY A 12 9.35 -6.24 -19.95
N ASP A 13 8.47 -5.32 -20.36
CA ASP A 13 8.76 -3.89 -20.30
C ASP A 13 8.89 -3.41 -18.85
N ARG A 14 9.85 -2.51 -18.66
CA ARG A 14 10.00 -1.75 -17.42
C ARG A 14 9.09 -0.54 -17.48
N VAL A 15 8.35 -0.32 -16.41
CA VAL A 15 7.34 0.73 -16.33
C VAL A 15 7.50 1.56 -15.07
N ALA A 16 7.28 2.87 -15.20
CA ALA A 16 7.04 3.75 -14.07
C ALA A 16 5.52 3.94 -13.93
N LEU A 17 5.03 3.81 -12.72
CA LEU A 17 3.62 3.96 -12.39
C LEU A 17 3.39 5.36 -11.85
N VAL A 18 2.64 6.16 -12.62
CA VAL A 18 2.36 7.56 -12.32
C VAL A 18 0.89 7.69 -11.90
N ALA A 19 0.64 8.31 -10.75
CA ALA A 19 -0.70 8.67 -10.34
C ALA A 19 -1.12 9.97 -11.04
N ALA A 20 -2.31 9.98 -11.63
CA ALA A 20 -2.90 11.16 -12.27
C ALA A 20 -3.50 12.11 -11.21
N VAL A 21 -2.65 12.57 -10.30
CA VAL A 21 -2.93 13.59 -9.28
C VAL A 21 -2.15 14.86 -9.62
N GLU A 22 -2.45 15.98 -8.96
CA GLU A 22 -1.76 17.26 -9.17
C GLU A 22 -1.05 17.70 -7.88
N PRO A 23 0.29 17.82 -7.88
CA PRO A 23 1.23 17.48 -8.96
C PRO A 23 1.35 15.96 -9.17
N PRO A 24 1.68 15.47 -10.38
CA PRO A 24 1.80 14.03 -10.64
C PRO A 24 2.92 13.40 -9.83
N VAL A 25 2.72 12.16 -9.40
CA VAL A 25 3.71 11.43 -8.60
C VAL A 25 3.96 10.02 -9.14
N VAL A 26 5.20 9.57 -9.05
CA VAL A 26 5.61 8.19 -9.33
C VAL A 26 5.53 7.38 -8.05
N PHE A 27 4.55 6.48 -7.96
CA PHE A 27 4.31 5.66 -6.77
C PHE A 27 4.89 4.24 -6.87
N GLY A 28 5.47 3.89 -8.02
CA GLY A 28 6.16 2.62 -8.15
C GLY A 28 6.89 2.43 -9.47
N LEU A 29 7.82 1.50 -9.45
CA LEU A 29 8.50 0.98 -10.63
C LEU A 29 8.24 -0.51 -10.73
N GLY A 30 8.15 -1.04 -11.94
CA GLY A 30 7.85 -2.44 -12.13
C GLY A 30 8.20 -3.01 -13.48
N VAL A 31 7.85 -4.27 -13.67
CA VAL A 31 7.96 -5.00 -14.93
C VAL A 31 6.59 -5.59 -15.28
N VAL A 32 6.18 -5.42 -16.52
CA VAL A 32 4.94 -6.01 -17.05
C VAL A 32 5.11 -7.53 -17.16
N LEU A 33 4.19 -8.28 -16.58
CA LEU A 33 4.14 -9.73 -16.65
C LEU A 33 3.38 -10.19 -17.91
N ARG A 34 3.50 -11.48 -18.24
CA ARG A 34 2.83 -12.08 -19.42
C ARG A 34 1.31 -11.94 -19.41
N ASP A 35 0.70 -11.79 -18.25
CA ASP A 35 -0.74 -11.62 -18.06
C ASP A 35 -1.16 -10.15 -17.93
N GLY A 36 -0.26 -9.20 -18.23
CA GLY A 36 -0.52 -7.77 -18.15
C GLY A 36 -0.45 -7.16 -16.75
N ARG A 37 -0.28 -7.96 -15.69
CA ARG A 37 -0.06 -7.43 -14.34
C ARG A 37 1.33 -6.82 -14.22
N ILE A 38 1.52 -5.89 -13.29
CA ILE A 38 2.83 -5.30 -13.01
C ILE A 38 3.40 -5.93 -11.74
N ARG A 39 4.60 -6.49 -11.84
CA ARG A 39 5.39 -6.86 -10.67
C ARG A 39 6.24 -5.68 -10.26
N TYR A 40 5.96 -5.14 -9.07
CA TYR A 40 6.76 -4.07 -8.50
C TYR A 40 8.23 -4.50 -8.33
N THR A 41 9.12 -3.64 -8.81
CA THR A 41 10.54 -3.65 -8.47
C THR A 41 10.83 -2.62 -7.39
N ARG A 42 10.03 -1.55 -7.27
CA ARG A 42 10.05 -0.55 -6.18
C ARG A 42 8.62 -0.13 -5.84
N ARG A 43 8.30 -0.05 -4.56
CA ARG A 43 7.02 0.48 -4.03
C ARG A 43 7.33 1.79 -3.34
N LEU A 44 6.66 2.86 -3.75
CA LEU A 44 6.87 4.23 -3.28
C LEU A 44 5.51 4.81 -2.84
N PHE A 45 4.71 4.00 -2.14
CA PHE A 45 3.36 4.40 -1.75
C PHE A 45 3.37 5.47 -0.66
N ASP A 46 4.29 5.33 0.30
CA ASP A 46 4.39 6.23 1.46
C ASP A 46 5.22 7.48 1.14
N GLU A 47 6.27 7.33 0.33
CA GLU A 47 7.14 8.42 -0.14
C GLU A 47 7.27 8.39 -1.67
N PRO A 48 6.24 8.84 -2.41
CA PRO A 48 6.27 8.83 -3.87
C PRO A 48 7.24 9.88 -4.41
N LEU A 49 7.84 9.61 -5.57
CA LEU A 49 8.74 10.56 -6.24
C LEU A 49 7.93 11.60 -7.04
N PRO A 50 8.44 12.84 -7.19
CA PRO A 50 7.85 13.81 -8.11
C PRO A 50 7.79 13.26 -9.53
N GLY A 51 6.65 13.43 -10.20
CA GLY A 51 6.39 12.99 -11.58
C GLY A 51 6.36 14.15 -12.59
N ASP A 52 6.77 15.36 -12.19
CA ASP A 52 6.72 16.55 -13.04
C ASP A 52 7.46 16.32 -14.37
N GLY A 53 6.80 16.65 -15.47
CA GLY A 53 7.36 16.51 -16.82
C GLY A 53 7.41 15.08 -17.36
N LEU A 54 6.77 14.11 -16.69
CA LEU A 54 6.53 12.79 -17.25
C LEU A 54 5.25 12.80 -18.10
N ASP A 55 5.42 12.76 -19.42
CA ASP A 55 4.30 12.59 -20.36
C ASP A 55 3.82 11.13 -20.38
N ALA A 56 2.53 10.93 -20.69
CA ALA A 56 1.99 9.59 -20.93
C ALA A 56 2.62 8.99 -22.20
N GLY A 57 3.53 8.03 -22.03
CA GLY A 57 4.21 7.38 -23.14
C GLY A 57 5.53 6.70 -22.76
N PRO A 58 6.32 6.27 -23.76
CA PRO A 58 7.61 5.65 -23.53
C PRO A 58 8.58 6.59 -22.82
N LEU A 59 9.19 6.11 -21.74
CA LEU A 59 10.30 6.80 -21.09
C LEU A 59 11.61 6.42 -21.77
N THR A 60 12.56 7.36 -21.78
CA THR A 60 13.95 7.02 -22.13
C THR A 60 14.56 6.15 -21.03
N GLU A 61 15.54 5.33 -21.40
CA GLU A 61 16.30 4.54 -20.43
C GLU A 61 16.94 5.44 -19.35
N GLU A 62 17.47 6.60 -19.75
CA GLU A 62 18.10 7.56 -18.83
C GLU A 62 17.10 8.08 -17.78
N THR A 63 15.90 8.48 -18.21
CA THR A 63 14.84 8.92 -17.30
C THR A 63 14.42 7.81 -16.34
N PHE A 64 14.23 6.58 -16.85
CA PHE A 64 13.87 5.45 -16.01
C PHE A 64 14.96 5.12 -14.98
N GLN A 65 16.23 5.11 -15.38
CA GLN A 65 17.35 4.87 -14.46
C GLN A 65 17.50 5.98 -13.43
N GLY A 66 17.25 7.24 -13.80
CA GLY A 66 17.20 8.36 -12.87
C GLY A 66 16.13 8.18 -11.80
N LEU A 67 14.93 7.74 -12.18
CA LEU A 67 13.86 7.40 -11.23
C LEU A 67 14.25 6.21 -10.34
N ALA A 68 14.81 5.15 -10.91
CA ALA A 68 15.24 3.97 -10.17
C ALA A 68 16.36 4.28 -9.16
N ALA A 69 17.28 5.17 -9.52
CA ALA A 69 18.33 5.64 -8.63
C ALA A 69 17.76 6.45 -7.44
N LYS A 70 16.83 7.37 -7.71
CA LYS A 70 16.14 8.15 -6.67
C LYS A 70 15.27 7.28 -5.75
N ALA A 71 14.62 6.26 -6.31
CA ALA A 71 13.80 5.31 -5.56
C ALA A 71 14.64 4.41 -4.63
N GLY A 72 15.96 4.37 -4.79
CA GLY A 72 16.85 3.56 -3.98
C GLY A 72 16.66 2.04 -4.20
N PRO A 73 17.19 1.20 -3.30
CA PRO A 73 16.96 -0.25 -3.32
C PRO A 73 15.52 -0.59 -2.93
N ALA A 74 15.01 -1.75 -3.37
CA ALA A 74 13.72 -2.22 -2.89
C ALA A 74 13.83 -2.56 -1.42
N ALA A 75 12.89 -2.05 -0.62
CA ALA A 75 12.66 -2.59 0.70
C ALA A 75 12.32 -4.09 0.60
N ALA A 76 12.83 -4.87 1.54
CA ALA A 76 12.48 -6.28 1.63
C ALA A 76 10.98 -6.42 1.89
N VAL A 77 10.30 -7.28 1.14
CA VAL A 77 8.90 -7.61 1.41
C VAL A 77 8.87 -8.45 2.69
N ARG A 78 8.16 -7.97 3.69
CA ARG A 78 7.94 -8.64 4.97
C ARG A 78 6.50 -9.14 5.05
N THR A 79 6.32 -10.19 5.85
CA THR A 79 4.98 -10.66 6.23
C THR A 79 4.61 -10.00 7.55
N TRP A 80 3.40 -9.46 7.61
CA TRP A 80 2.85 -8.78 8.78
C TRP A 80 1.65 -9.56 9.29
N LEU A 81 1.49 -9.63 10.60
CA LEU A 81 0.22 -9.98 11.24
C LEU A 81 -0.60 -8.71 11.35
N VAL A 82 -1.84 -8.77 10.86
CA VAL A 82 -2.78 -7.65 10.89
C VAL A 82 -4.09 -8.16 11.45
N GLY A 83 -4.58 -7.53 12.51
CA GLY A 83 -5.82 -7.92 13.18
C GLY A 83 -6.52 -6.74 13.84
N VAL A 84 -7.75 -6.97 14.29
CA VAL A 84 -8.46 -6.06 15.18
C VAL A 84 -8.64 -6.80 16.49
N ASP A 85 -8.20 -6.20 17.59
CA ASP A 85 -8.41 -6.73 18.93
C ASP A 85 -9.59 -5.99 19.58
N LEU A 86 -10.59 -6.74 20.04
CA LEU A 86 -11.80 -6.20 20.65
C LEU A 86 -12.05 -6.89 21.99
N PRO A 87 -12.05 -6.14 23.11
CA PRO A 87 -12.47 -6.70 24.39
C PRO A 87 -13.98 -6.94 24.36
N ILE A 88 -14.39 -8.21 24.25
CA ILE A 88 -15.80 -8.59 24.15
C ILE A 88 -16.21 -9.39 25.37
N GLU A 89 -17.12 -8.82 26.14
CA GLU A 89 -17.82 -9.52 27.21
C GLU A 89 -18.96 -10.37 26.65
N ALA A 90 -18.97 -11.65 27.01
CA ALA A 90 -19.98 -12.62 26.58
C ALA A 90 -19.96 -13.86 27.49
N ASP A 91 -21.09 -14.57 27.59
CA ASP A 91 -21.21 -15.77 28.45
C ASP A 91 -20.47 -16.96 27.86
N THR A 92 -20.27 -16.98 26.53
CA THR A 92 -19.60 -18.08 25.82
C THR A 92 -18.65 -17.57 24.74
N ARG A 93 -17.64 -18.39 24.42
CA ARG A 93 -16.72 -18.13 23.30
C ARG A 93 -17.45 -17.96 21.96
N ALA A 94 -18.49 -18.77 21.72
CA ALA A 94 -19.26 -18.68 20.48
C ALA A 94 -20.06 -17.38 20.41
N GLU A 95 -20.55 -16.87 21.54
CA GLU A 95 -21.19 -15.56 21.60
C GLU A 95 -20.19 -14.42 21.38
N ALA A 96 -19.01 -14.49 22.00
CA ALA A 96 -17.95 -13.51 21.79
C ALA A 96 -17.60 -13.38 20.29
N VAL A 97 -17.48 -14.49 19.57
CA VAL A 97 -17.23 -14.50 18.11
C VAL A 97 -18.39 -13.90 17.33
N ARG A 98 -19.65 -14.18 17.71
CA ARG A 98 -20.81 -13.55 17.03
C ARG A 98 -20.81 -12.03 17.24
N ARG A 99 -20.53 -11.57 18.45
CA ARG A 99 -20.42 -10.14 18.78
C ARG A 99 -19.26 -9.49 18.03
N TYR A 100 -18.11 -10.16 17.92
CA TYR A 100 -16.95 -9.69 17.16
C TYR A 100 -17.33 -9.36 15.71
N TRP A 101 -18.00 -10.28 15.03
CA TRP A 101 -18.43 -10.05 13.65
C TRP A 101 -19.49 -8.95 13.53
N SER A 102 -20.36 -8.79 14.54
CA SER A 102 -21.27 -7.66 14.58
C SER A 102 -20.51 -6.33 14.70
N TYR A 103 -19.55 -6.21 15.63
CA TYR A 103 -18.75 -5.00 15.81
C TYR A 103 -17.94 -4.65 14.56
N LEU A 104 -17.27 -5.62 13.94
CA LEU A 104 -16.53 -5.39 12.69
C LEU A 104 -17.42 -4.83 11.58
N ARG A 105 -18.64 -5.35 11.46
CA ARG A 105 -19.61 -4.89 10.46
C ARG A 105 -20.14 -3.50 10.78
N ASP A 106 -20.42 -3.22 12.04
CA ASP A 106 -21.16 -2.02 12.46
C ASP A 106 -20.25 -0.79 12.60
N LEU A 107 -18.97 -0.96 12.99
CA LEU A 107 -17.99 0.12 13.17
C LEU A 107 -17.06 0.29 11.96
N GLY A 108 -16.50 -0.81 11.45
CA GLY A 108 -15.65 -0.81 10.26
C GLY A 108 -14.31 -0.05 10.40
N PRO A 109 -13.59 0.17 9.28
CA PRO A 109 -12.20 0.63 9.28
C PRO A 109 -12.00 2.11 9.66
N ALA A 110 -13.07 2.90 9.75
CA ALA A 110 -13.00 4.30 10.18
C ALA A 110 -12.98 4.45 11.71
N GLU A 111 -13.47 3.44 12.43
CA GLU A 111 -13.63 3.48 13.89
C GLU A 111 -12.77 2.41 14.58
N LEU A 112 -12.41 1.33 13.87
CA LEU A 112 -11.64 0.23 14.45
C LEU A 112 -10.16 0.32 14.09
N PRO A 113 -9.25 0.38 15.09
CA PRO A 113 -7.83 0.30 14.82
C PRO A 113 -7.45 -1.10 14.35
N ALA A 114 -6.57 -1.17 13.36
CA ALA A 114 -5.86 -2.38 13.00
C ALA A 114 -4.52 -2.44 13.75
N TYR A 115 -4.29 -3.52 14.47
CA TYR A 115 -3.02 -3.81 15.12
C TYR A 115 -2.13 -4.56 14.15
N VAL A 116 -0.92 -4.05 13.96
CA VAL A 116 0.07 -4.55 13.01
C VAL A 116 1.33 -4.93 13.76
N ALA A 117 1.84 -6.13 13.50
CA ALA A 117 3.13 -6.59 14.01
C ALA A 117 3.87 -7.40 12.94
N PRO A 118 5.21 -7.36 12.89
CA PRO A 118 5.98 -8.26 12.04
C PRO A 118 5.84 -9.71 12.50
N ILE A 119 5.78 -10.66 11.56
CA ILE A 119 5.79 -12.08 11.93
C ILE A 119 7.14 -12.43 12.60
N GLY A 120 7.08 -13.10 13.76
CA GLY A 120 8.27 -13.43 14.56
C GLY A 120 8.75 -12.34 15.51
N ASP A 121 8.05 -11.20 15.57
CA ASP A 121 8.21 -10.19 16.63
C ASP A 121 6.85 -9.56 16.93
N GLU A 122 5.95 -10.39 17.47
CA GLU A 122 4.55 -10.05 17.72
C GLU A 122 4.35 -9.02 18.85
N LEU A 123 5.39 -8.79 19.66
CA LEU A 123 5.38 -7.80 20.73
C LEU A 123 5.61 -6.37 20.21
N ALA A 124 6.19 -6.21 19.01
CA ALA A 124 6.33 -4.92 18.34
C ALA A 124 5.01 -4.49 17.66
N MET A 125 3.90 -4.57 18.41
CA MET A 125 2.57 -4.25 17.93
C MET A 125 2.36 -2.73 17.88
N GLN A 126 1.82 -2.25 16.77
CA GLN A 126 1.45 -0.85 16.56
C GLN A 126 -0.01 -0.77 16.07
N ALA A 127 -0.78 0.18 16.60
CA ALA A 127 -2.12 0.45 16.11
C ALA A 127 -2.09 1.42 14.92
N TYR A 128 -2.94 1.16 13.94
CA TYR A 128 -3.20 2.03 12.79
C TYR A 128 -4.69 2.27 12.64
N LEU A 129 -5.09 3.53 12.47
CA LEU A 129 -6.45 3.92 12.10
C LEU A 129 -6.41 4.66 10.77
N LEU A 130 -7.20 4.19 9.80
CA LEU A 130 -7.21 4.74 8.42
C LEU A 130 -5.81 4.87 7.77
N GLY A 131 -4.88 3.98 8.15
CA GLY A 131 -3.50 3.97 7.64
C GLY A 131 -2.52 4.89 8.36
N MET A 132 -2.97 5.59 9.40
CA MET A 132 -2.13 6.43 10.25
C MET A 132 -1.84 5.74 11.57
N GLU A 133 -0.63 5.89 12.10
CA GLU A 133 -0.31 5.41 13.45
C GLU A 133 -1.24 6.05 14.48
N ALA A 134 -1.81 5.21 15.34
CA ALA A 134 -2.65 5.60 16.46
C ALA A 134 -1.97 5.18 17.77
N PRO A 135 -2.14 5.94 18.87
CA PRO A 135 -1.64 5.53 20.17
C PRO A 135 -2.28 4.20 20.59
N LEU A 136 -1.51 3.37 21.30
CA LEU A 136 -1.99 2.10 21.82
C LEU A 136 -2.90 2.29 23.04
N ASP A 137 -2.63 3.34 23.83
CA ASP A 137 -3.47 3.79 24.92
C ASP A 137 -4.17 5.10 24.52
N PRO A 138 -5.51 5.10 24.35
CA PRO A 138 -6.25 6.31 24.02
C PRO A 138 -6.26 7.36 25.15
N GLU A 139 -5.82 7.02 26.36
CA GLU A 139 -5.68 7.96 27.49
C GLU A 139 -4.29 8.64 27.54
N GLU A 140 -3.32 8.18 26.75
CA GLU A 140 -2.00 8.83 26.62
C GLU A 140 -2.08 9.97 25.58
N ASP A 141 -2.46 11.17 26.03
CA ASP A 141 -2.33 12.46 25.32
C ASP A 141 -1.43 13.45 26.09
#